data_AF-A0A328Q367-F1
#
_entry.id   AF-A0A328Q367-F1
#
_cell.length_a   1.000
_cell.length_b   1.000
_cell.length_c   1.000
_cell.angle_alpha   90.00
_cell.angle_beta   90.00
_cell.angle_gamma   90.00
#
_symmetry.space_group_name_H-M   'P 1'
#
loop_
_entity.id
_entity.type
_entity.pdbx_description
1 polymer ?
#
loop_
_entity_poly.entity_id
_entity_poly.type
_entity_poly.pdbx_seq_one_letter_code
_entity_poly.pdbx_strand_id
1 'polypeptide(L)' 'MAEKMICTSCKQEISPIDKYVKFHCPECDAEIYRCPKCRTFGHEYTCECGFKGP' A
#
# COMPACT_ATOMS: atom_id res chain seq x y z
N MET A 1 21.80 1.57 3.50
CA MET A 1 20.69 2.01 4.36
C MET A 1 19.44 1.88 3.51
N ALA A 2 18.55 0.93 3.81
CA ALA A 2 17.32 0.74 3.05
C ALA A 2 16.18 1.36 3.84
N GLU A 3 15.72 2.53 3.40
CA GLU A 3 14.51 3.17 3.92
C GLU A 3 13.33 2.28 3.55
N LYS A 4 12.64 1.74 4.55
CA LYS A 4 11.56 0.77 4.39
C LYS A 4 10.22 1.51 4.41
N MET A 5 9.49 1.50 3.30
CA MET A 5 8.10 1.96 3.26
C MET A 5 7.17 0.78 3.47
N ILE A 6 6.11 0.90 4.26
CA ILE A 6 5.23 -0.23 4.60
C ILE A 6 4.02 -0.23 3.67
N CYS A 7 3.74 -1.37 3.04
CA CYS A 7 2.56 -1.56 2.18
C CYS A 7 1.30 -1.66 3.03
N THR A 8 0.26 -0.90 2.70
CA THR A 8 -1.00 -0.89 3.48
C THR A 8 -1.83 -2.17 3.29
N SER A 9 -1.66 -2.88 2.16
CA SER A 9 -2.35 -4.16 1.89
C SER A 9 -1.79 -5.33 2.69
N CYS A 10 -0.49 -5.60 2.55
CA CYS A 10 0.15 -6.78 3.13
C CYS A 10 0.94 -6.48 4.40
N LYS A 11 1.02 -5.20 4.80
CA LYS A 11 1.91 -4.73 5.87
C LYS A 11 3.36 -5.16 5.68
N GLN A 12 3.75 -5.49 4.45
CA GLN A 12 5.12 -5.85 4.13
C GLN A 12 5.94 -4.62 3.75
N GLU A 13 7.24 -4.76 4.01
CA GLU A 13 8.26 -3.80 3.68
C GLU A 13 8.42 -3.70 2.15
N ILE A 14 8.21 -2.51 1.61
CA ILE A 14 8.50 -2.12 0.24
C ILE A 14 9.96 -1.66 0.22
N SER A 15 10.77 -2.31 -0.61
CA SER A 15 12.13 -1.85 -0.85
C SER A 15 12.13 -0.56 -1.67
N PRO A 16 13.05 0.39 -1.44
CA PRO A 16 13.12 1.65 -2.18
C PRO A 16 13.48 1.46 -3.67
N ILE A 17 14.06 0.31 -4.02
CA ILE A 17 14.31 -0.14 -5.39
C ILE A 17 13.07 -0.71 -6.10
N ASP A 18 12.04 -1.07 -5.33
CA ASP A 18 10.83 -1.70 -5.86
C ASP A 18 9.85 -0.64 -6.37
N LYS A 19 9.19 -0.92 -7.51
CA LYS A 19 8.18 -0.01 -8.08
C LYS A 19 6.90 -0.09 -7.24
N TYR A 20 6.75 0.82 -6.29
CA TYR A 20 5.50 0.98 -5.53
C TYR A 20 4.62 2.08 -6.13
N VAL A 21 3.33 1.99 -5.83
CA VAL A 21 2.36 3.04 -6.13
C VAL A 21 1.93 3.71 -4.83
N LYS A 22 1.82 5.03 -4.86
CA LYS A 22 1.28 5.83 -3.76
C LYS A 22 0.01 6.54 -4.24
N PHE A 23 -1.03 6.50 -3.43
CA PHE A 23 -2.30 7.18 -3.70
C PHE A 23 -2.97 7.55 -2.38
N HIS A 24 -3.81 8.59 -2.41
CA HIS A 24 -4.59 8.98 -1.23
C HIS A 24 -5.91 8.23 -1.19
N CYS A 25 -6.32 7.82 0.01
CA CYS A 25 -7.64 7.25 0.22
C CYS A 25 -8.72 8.33 0.03
N PRO A 26 -9.79 8.09 -0.75
CA PRO A 26 -10.85 9.08 -0.93
C PRO A 26 -11.70 9.35 0.32
N GLU A 27 -11.62 8.49 1.35
CA GLU A 27 -12.40 8.65 2.59
C GLU A 27 -11.66 9.37 3.71
N CYS A 28 -10.35 9.15 3.85
CA CYS A 28 -9.56 9.70 4.96
C CYS A 28 -8.31 10.45 4.54
N ASP A 29 -8.08 10.59 3.23
CA ASP A 29 -6.89 11.20 2.64
C ASP A 29 -5.56 10.55 3.07
N ALA A 30 -5.62 9.36 3.68
CA ALA A 30 -4.44 8.65 4.13
C ALA A 30 -3.55 8.24 2.96
N GLU A 31 -2.24 8.35 3.16
CA GLU A 31 -1.24 7.92 2.19
C GLU A 31 -1.19 6.39 2.12
N ILE A 32 -1.68 5.84 1.01
CA ILE A 32 -1.69 4.40 0.78
C ILE A 32 -0.53 4.03 -0.14
N TYR A 33 0.31 3.13 0.35
CA TYR A 33 1.44 2.59 -0.37
C TYR A 33 1.13 1.15 -0.74
N ARG A 34 1.23 0.82 -2.03
CA ARG A 34 1.03 -0.54 -2.51
C ARG A 34 2.21 -1.06 -3.30
N CYS A 35 2.64 -2.26 -2.91
CA CYS A 35 3.69 -2.99 -3.61
C CYS A 35 3.13 -3.62 -4.90
N PRO A 36 3.99 -3.86 -5.90
CA PRO A 36 3.57 -4.41 -7.19
C PRO A 36 3.04 -5.84 -7.03
N LYS A 37 3.49 -6.58 -5.99
CA LYS A 37 2.98 -7.90 -5.63
C LYS A 37 1.51 -7.86 -5.22
N CYS A 38 1.11 -6.96 -4.31
CA CYS A 38 -0.30 -6.81 -3.93
C CYS A 38 -1.17 -6.36 -5.09
N ARG A 39 -0.65 -5.48 -5.96
CA ARG A 39 -1.35 -5.09 -7.19
C ARG A 39 -1.53 -6.26 -8.16
N THR A 40 -0.52 -7.13 -8.29
CA THR A 40 -0.58 -8.32 -9.15
C THR A 40 -1.55 -9.36 -8.60
N PHE A 41 -1.58 -9.53 -7.27
CA PHE A 41 -2.48 -10.46 -6.60
C PHE A 41 -3.91 -9.92 -6.42
N GLY A 42 -4.15 -8.61 -6.59
CA GLY A 42 -5.45 -7.99 -6.34
C GLY A 42 -5.91 -8.14 -4.89
N HIS A 43 -4.96 -8.16 -3.95
CA HIS A 43 -5.26 -8.42 -2.54
C HIS A 43 -5.90 -7.21 -1.89
N GLU A 44 -7.17 -7.33 -1.49
CA GLU A 44 -7.95 -6.27 -0.85
C GLU A 44 -7.14 -5.55 0.24
N TYR A 45 -6.97 -4.22 0.12
CA TYR A 45 -6.40 -3.40 1.18
C TYR A 45 -7.51 -2.94 2.10
N THR A 46 -7.26 -3.04 3.41
CA THR A 46 -8.08 -2.35 4.41
C THR A 46 -7.33 -1.08 4.79
N CYS A 47 -7.89 0.07 4.44
CA CYS A 47 -7.40 1.35 4.93
C CYS A 47 -7.77 1.51 6.41
N GLU A 48 -7.03 2.34 7.15
CA GLU A 48 -7.27 2.60 8.58
C GLU A 48 -8.65 3.24 8.85
N CYS A 49 -9.26 3.90 7.86
CA CYS A 49 -10.63 4.41 7.97
C CYS A 49 -11.72 3.33 7.89
N GLY A 50 -11.36 2.08 7.60
CA GLY A 50 -12.30 0.98 7.39
C GLY A 50 -12.67 0.74 5.92
N PHE A 51 -12.21 1.60 4.99
CA PHE A 51 -12.40 1.40 3.57
C PHE A 51 -11.64 0.17 3.07
N LYS A 52 -12.34 -0.80 2.49
CA LYS A 52 -11.76 -1.99 1.86
C LYS A 52 -11.82 -1.83 0.34
N GLY A 53 -10.66 -1.65 -0.29
CA GLY A 53 -10.54 -1.57 -1.74
C GLY A 53 -9.79 -2.76 -2.32
N PRO A 54 -10.05 -3.18 -3.56
CA PRO A 54 -9.26 -4.19 -4.26
C PRO A 54 -7.86 -3.70 -4.61
#